data_AF-A0A8K0K623-F1
#
_entry.id   AF-A0A8K0K623-F1
#
_cell.length_a   1.000
_cell.length_b   1.000
_cell.length_c   1.000
_cell.angle_alpha   90.00
_cell.angle_beta   90.00
_cell.angle_gamma   90.00
#
_symmetry.space_group_name_H-M   'P 1'
#
loop_
_entity.id
_entity.type
_entity.pdbx_description
1 polymer ?
#
loop_
_entity_poly.entity_id
_entity_poly.type
_entity_poly.pdbx_seq_one_letter_code
_entity_poly.pdbx_strand_id
1 'polypeptide(L)'
;MLKMLCNHGKLSLCSFISTLIVTIIIILSQIVGKRQLLIEYCGWIVIGYYLVVNIFLRIFLRGHSYQVAVRAAFLGIVFAIGIFVSALAPESWNIFGWYLCFLSFFHYSEYFTTAAVNPRKLSLDSFLLNHSPEYGIAIIISWIEFGVEIWFFPEMKLFLWPWISPIGLLICLAGETLRKMAMLTARTNFNHIVQNVREEGHTLVTHGIYHYCRHPSYVGWFYWAVGTQLILVNPFCLVAYTLASWRFFRDRVTVEEITLLNFFGEDYYRYQKEVRTGLPFIQGYKLDI
;
A
#
# COMPACT_ATOMS: atom_id res chain seq x y z
N MET A 1 15.77 15.63 6.06
CA MET A 1 15.11 14.32 6.23
C MET A 1 16.08 13.12 6.10
N LEU A 2 16.92 13.03 5.06
CA LEU A 2 17.84 11.88 4.84
C LEU A 2 18.91 11.64 5.93
N LYS A 3 19.38 12.67 6.65
CA LYS A 3 20.34 12.51 7.76
C LYS A 3 19.76 11.79 8.99
N MET A 4 18.44 11.68 9.11
CA MET A 4 17.74 11.03 10.24
C MET A 4 17.23 9.61 9.94
N LEU A 5 17.38 9.12 8.71
CA LEU A 5 16.86 7.81 8.32
C LEU A 5 17.77 6.68 8.89
N CYS A 6 17.17 5.65 9.49
CA CYS A 6 17.92 4.50 9.99
C CYS A 6 18.59 3.72 8.84
N ASN A 7 19.58 2.89 9.17
CA ASN A 7 20.35 2.15 8.15
C ASN A 7 19.46 1.24 7.29
N HIS A 8 18.46 0.58 7.89
CA HIS A 8 17.52 -0.23 7.15
C HIS A 8 16.58 0.58 6.25
N GLY A 9 16.20 1.79 6.65
CA GLY A 9 15.47 2.73 5.79
C GLY A 9 16.32 3.15 4.57
N LYS A 10 17.59 3.53 4.79
CA LYS A 10 18.52 3.88 3.70
C LYS A 10 18.73 2.70 2.73
N LEU A 11 18.92 1.50 3.28
CA LEU A 11 19.07 0.28 2.48
C LEU A 11 17.83 0.03 1.61
N SER A 12 16.63 0.10 2.20
CA SER A 12 15.38 -0.07 1.44
C SER A 12 15.22 0.95 0.32
N LEU A 13 15.57 2.22 0.57
CA LEU A 13 15.50 3.29 -0.42
C LEU A 13 16.47 3.05 -1.58
N CYS A 14 17.72 2.72 -1.28
CA CYS A 14 18.73 2.41 -2.31
C CYS A 14 18.30 1.19 -3.14
N SER A 15 17.82 0.12 -2.51
CA SER A 15 17.37 -1.08 -3.21
C SER A 15 16.14 -0.83 -4.10
N PHE A 16 15.15 -0.09 -3.61
CA PHE A 16 13.97 0.28 -4.40
C PHE A 16 14.33 1.15 -5.60
N ILE A 17 15.07 2.25 -5.40
CA ILE A 17 15.40 3.19 -6.48
C ILE A 17 16.34 2.57 -7.51
N SER A 18 17.39 1.86 -7.07
CA SER A 18 18.35 1.26 -8.01
C SER A 18 17.70 0.25 -8.94
N THR A 19 16.86 -0.63 -8.40
CA THR A 19 16.17 -1.65 -9.20
C THR A 19 15.08 -1.05 -10.08
N LEU A 20 14.37 -0.02 -9.62
CA LEU A 20 13.45 0.76 -10.44
C LEU A 20 14.16 1.36 -11.66
N ILE A 21 15.26 2.09 -11.45
CA ILE A 21 16.00 2.76 -12.52
C ILE A 21 16.58 1.74 -13.51
N VAL A 22 17.23 0.68 -13.01
CA VAL A 22 17.83 -0.34 -13.88
C VAL A 22 16.76 -1.07 -14.69
N THR A 23 15.61 -1.38 -14.09
CA THR A 23 14.49 -2.00 -14.82
C THR A 23 13.95 -1.09 -15.91
N ILE A 24 13.78 0.21 -15.63
CA ILE A 24 13.37 1.20 -16.65
C ILE A 24 14.39 1.24 -17.80
N ILE A 25 15.70 1.25 -17.51
CA ILE A 25 16.75 1.25 -18.54
C ILE A 25 16.69 -0.02 -19.39
N ILE A 26 16.57 -1.19 -18.76
CA ILE A 26 16.44 -2.49 -19.45
C ILE A 26 15.26 -2.43 -20.41
N ILE A 27 14.11 -2.00 -19.93
CA ILE A 27 12.87 -1.93 -20.71
C ILE A 27 13.00 -0.93 -21.87
N LEU A 28 13.46 0.30 -21.62
CA LEU A 28 13.62 1.34 -22.64
C LEU A 28 14.59 0.92 -23.76
N SER A 29 15.66 0.20 -23.41
CA SER A 29 16.63 -0.30 -24.39
C SER A 29 16.00 -1.26 -25.42
N GLN A 30 14.93 -1.97 -25.05
CA GLN A 30 14.23 -2.88 -25.97
C GLN A 30 13.29 -2.15 -26.93
N ILE A 31 12.67 -1.07 -26.47
CA ILE A 31 11.76 -0.25 -27.28
C ILE A 31 12.54 0.50 -28.37
N VAL A 32 13.63 1.17 -27.99
CA VAL A 32 14.44 1.99 -28.91
C VAL A 32 15.06 1.13 -30.02
N GLY A 33 15.35 -0.15 -29.73
CA GLY A 33 15.89 -1.09 -30.70
C GLY A 33 14.89 -1.62 -31.75
N LYS A 34 13.59 -1.24 -31.71
CA LYS A 34 12.51 -1.77 -32.57
C LYS A 34 12.51 -3.30 -32.70
N ARG A 35 12.99 -4.02 -31.68
CA ARG A 35 12.99 -5.49 -31.69
C ARG A 35 11.63 -5.96 -31.20
N GLN A 36 10.67 -6.06 -32.11
CA GLN A 36 9.32 -6.56 -31.82
C GLN A 36 9.37 -7.95 -31.15
N LEU A 37 10.36 -8.77 -31.50
CA LEU A 37 10.68 -10.05 -30.85
C LEU A 37 11.01 -9.92 -29.34
N LEU A 38 11.62 -8.82 -28.89
CA LEU A 38 12.10 -8.64 -27.51
C LEU A 38 11.06 -8.08 -26.54
N ILE A 39 9.94 -7.53 -27.03
CA ILE A 39 8.81 -7.14 -26.17
C ILE A 39 8.17 -8.39 -25.56
N GLU A 40 8.05 -9.48 -26.33
CA GLU A 40 7.55 -10.78 -25.84
C GLU A 40 8.48 -11.40 -24.79
N TYR A 41 9.81 -11.26 -24.94
CA TYR A 41 10.80 -11.73 -23.97
C TYR A 41 11.06 -10.76 -22.81
N CYS A 42 10.47 -9.57 -22.82
CA CYS A 42 10.73 -8.54 -21.81
C CYS A 42 10.41 -9.04 -20.40
N GLY A 43 9.31 -9.78 -20.24
CA GLY A 43 8.95 -10.43 -18.96
C GLY A 43 10.02 -11.39 -18.46
N TRP A 44 10.53 -12.27 -19.34
CA TRP A 44 11.59 -13.23 -19.00
C TRP A 44 12.91 -12.54 -18.63
N ILE A 45 13.25 -11.45 -19.31
CA ILE A 45 14.45 -10.66 -19.00
C ILE A 45 14.33 -10.03 -17.61
N VAL A 46 13.17 -9.47 -17.27
CA VAL A 46 12.95 -8.87 -15.95
C VAL A 46 12.96 -9.93 -14.83
N ILE A 47 12.40 -11.12 -15.09
CA ILE A 47 12.50 -12.26 -14.17
C ILE A 47 13.96 -12.68 -13.97
N GLY A 48 14.71 -12.86 -15.07
CA GLY A 48 16.13 -13.18 -15.01
C GLY A 48 16.95 -12.13 -14.25
N TYR A 49 16.67 -10.84 -14.51
CA TYR A 49 17.27 -9.73 -13.77
C TYR A 49 16.96 -9.80 -12.28
N TYR A 50 15.73 -10.08 -11.87
CA TYR A 50 15.38 -10.22 -10.46
C TYR A 50 16.14 -11.38 -9.79
N LEU A 51 16.28 -12.53 -10.46
CA LEU A 51 17.05 -13.66 -9.94
C LEU A 51 18.52 -13.28 -9.73
N VAL A 52 19.13 -12.57 -10.68
CA VAL A 52 20.50 -12.06 -10.56
C VAL A 52 20.63 -11.08 -9.40
N VAL A 53 19.69 -10.13 -9.26
CA VAL A 53 19.66 -9.19 -8.12
C VAL A 53 19.52 -9.95 -6.81
N ASN A 54 18.68 -10.98 -6.74
CA ASN A 54 18.49 -11.78 -5.54
C ASN A 54 19.79 -12.49 -5.13
N ILE A 55 20.45 -13.17 -6.06
CA ILE A 55 21.74 -13.84 -5.84
C ILE A 55 22.79 -12.81 -5.39
N PHE A 56 22.90 -11.68 -6.09
CA PHE A 56 23.83 -10.61 -5.75
C PHE A 56 23.59 -10.10 -4.32
N LEU A 57 22.35 -9.74 -3.97
CA LEU A 57 22.01 -9.29 -2.63
C LEU A 57 22.30 -10.35 -1.58
N ARG A 58 22.12 -11.64 -1.89
CA ARG A 58 22.38 -12.76 -0.97
C ARG A 58 23.87 -12.97 -0.70
N ILE A 59 24.74 -12.62 -1.67
CA ILE A 59 26.20 -12.68 -1.51
C ILE A 59 26.67 -11.60 -0.52
N PHE A 60 26.19 -10.36 -0.68
CA PHE A 60 26.68 -9.19 0.07
C PHE A 60 25.93 -8.90 1.38
N LEU A 61 24.67 -9.33 1.50
CA LEU A 61 23.84 -9.07 2.68
C LEU A 61 23.42 -10.36 3.36
N ARG A 62 23.24 -10.30 4.68
CA ARG A 62 22.82 -11.44 5.50
C ARG A 62 21.65 -11.04 6.42
N GLY A 63 20.92 -12.05 6.89
CA GLY A 63 19.85 -11.90 7.88
C GLY A 63 18.81 -10.84 7.49
N HIS A 64 18.50 -9.95 8.44
CA HIS A 64 17.48 -8.91 8.28
C HIS A 64 17.78 -7.94 7.12
N SER A 65 19.04 -7.50 6.94
CA SER A 65 19.43 -6.58 5.87
C SER A 65 19.14 -7.13 4.48
N TYR A 66 19.41 -8.42 4.25
CA TYR A 66 19.06 -9.09 2.99
C TYR A 66 17.54 -9.10 2.76
N GLN A 67 16.76 -9.43 3.80
CA GLN A 67 15.30 -9.51 3.71
C GLN A 67 14.65 -8.14 3.41
N VAL A 68 15.22 -7.05 3.94
CA VAL A 68 14.80 -5.68 3.61
C VAL A 68 15.14 -5.34 2.16
N ALA A 69 16.39 -5.57 1.75
CA ALA A 69 16.86 -5.23 0.41
C ALA A 69 16.10 -5.98 -0.68
N VAL A 70 15.87 -7.28 -0.52
CA VAL A 70 15.20 -8.11 -1.54
C VAL A 70 13.71 -7.76 -1.71
N ARG A 71 13.01 -7.39 -0.64
CA ARG A 71 11.61 -6.90 -0.70
C ARG A 71 11.52 -5.53 -1.37
N ALA A 72 12.38 -4.61 -0.97
CA ALA A 72 12.43 -3.28 -1.56
C ALA A 72 12.82 -3.33 -3.05
N ALA A 73 13.79 -4.19 -3.41
CA ALA A 73 14.16 -4.48 -4.80
C ALA A 73 13.00 -5.05 -5.61
N PHE A 74 12.29 -6.05 -5.07
CA PHE A 74 11.11 -6.62 -5.71
C PHE A 74 10.05 -5.55 -5.97
N LEU A 75 9.73 -4.71 -4.97
CA LEU A 75 8.76 -3.64 -5.11
C LEU A 75 9.19 -2.58 -6.13
N GLY A 76 10.48 -2.24 -6.20
CA GLY A 76 11.03 -1.33 -7.21
C GLY A 76 10.88 -1.86 -8.64
N ILE A 77 11.12 -3.15 -8.84
CA ILE A 77 10.90 -3.83 -10.13
C ILE A 77 9.42 -3.86 -10.50
N VAL A 78 8.54 -4.23 -9.57
CA VAL A 78 7.07 -4.25 -9.82
C VAL A 78 6.55 -2.85 -10.16
N PHE A 79 7.05 -1.81 -9.48
CA PHE A 79 6.72 -0.42 -9.80
C PHE A 79 7.18 -0.04 -11.21
N ALA A 80 8.40 -0.42 -11.60
CA ALA A 80 8.93 -0.19 -12.95
C ALA A 80 8.10 -0.90 -14.04
N ILE A 81 7.73 -2.16 -13.80
CA ILE A 81 6.83 -2.92 -14.68
C ILE A 81 5.48 -2.20 -14.78
N GLY A 82 4.93 -1.73 -13.65
CA GLY A 82 3.69 -0.97 -13.62
C GLY A 82 3.73 0.27 -14.52
N ILE A 83 4.80 1.06 -14.45
CA ILE A 83 5.00 2.25 -15.31
C ILE A 83 5.02 1.85 -16.79
N PHE A 84 5.74 0.78 -17.12
CA PHE A 84 5.84 0.35 -18.51
C PHE A 84 4.51 -0.18 -19.06
N VAL A 85 3.82 -1.01 -18.28
CA VAL A 85 2.50 -1.54 -18.64
C VAL A 85 1.51 -0.39 -18.78
N SER A 86 1.52 0.60 -17.89
CA SER A 86 0.60 1.74 -17.99
C SER A 86 0.88 2.64 -19.19
N ALA A 87 2.14 2.73 -19.64
CA ALA A 87 2.53 3.54 -20.77
C ALA A 87 2.32 2.85 -22.13
N LEU A 88 2.59 1.54 -22.23
CA LEU A 88 2.74 0.85 -23.51
C LEU A 88 1.81 -0.35 -23.74
N ALA A 89 1.15 -0.86 -22.69
CA ALA A 89 0.20 -1.94 -22.90
C ALA A 89 -1.04 -1.42 -23.66
N PRO A 90 -1.78 -2.30 -24.38
CA PRO A 90 -3.06 -1.94 -24.96
C PRO A 90 -3.99 -1.26 -23.95
N GLU A 91 -4.94 -0.44 -24.42
CA GLU A 91 -5.86 0.31 -23.54
C GLU A 91 -6.63 -0.57 -22.56
N SER A 92 -6.82 -1.85 -22.86
CA SER A 92 -7.46 -2.79 -21.95
C SER A 92 -6.56 -3.22 -20.78
N TRP A 93 -5.24 -3.19 -20.95
CA TRP A 93 -4.24 -3.66 -19.98
C TRP A 93 -3.46 -2.52 -19.27
N ASN A 94 -3.46 -1.30 -19.81
CA ASN A 94 -2.72 -0.18 -19.23
C ASN A 94 -3.14 0.14 -17.78
N ILE A 95 -4.42 -0.02 -17.44
CA ILE A 95 -4.97 0.18 -16.10
C ILE A 95 -4.39 -0.80 -15.07
N PHE A 96 -4.01 -2.01 -15.51
CA PHE A 96 -3.31 -2.96 -14.66
C PHE A 96 -1.92 -2.45 -14.27
N GLY A 97 -1.25 -1.73 -15.17
CA GLY A 97 0.04 -1.08 -14.89
C GLY A 97 -0.06 -0.02 -13.80
N TRP A 98 -1.10 0.82 -13.85
CA TRP A 98 -1.36 1.79 -12.79
C TRP A 98 -1.67 1.12 -11.45
N TYR A 99 -2.48 0.05 -11.46
CA TYR A 99 -2.75 -0.76 -10.28
C TYR A 99 -1.44 -1.30 -9.66
N LEU A 100 -0.52 -1.85 -10.48
CA LEU A 100 0.78 -2.35 -10.00
C LEU A 100 1.64 -1.24 -9.38
N CYS A 101 1.63 -0.03 -9.96
CA CYS A 101 2.31 1.13 -9.39
C CYS A 101 1.78 1.45 -7.99
N PHE A 102 0.46 1.57 -7.83
CA PHE A 102 -0.13 1.88 -6.52
C PHE A 102 0.06 0.76 -5.50
N LEU A 103 -0.07 -0.51 -5.91
CA LEU A 103 0.13 -1.66 -5.03
C LEU A 103 1.58 -1.72 -4.52
N SER A 104 2.56 -1.66 -5.42
CA SER A 104 3.97 -1.73 -5.04
C SER A 104 4.43 -0.51 -4.26
N PHE A 105 3.97 0.69 -4.63
CA PHE A 105 4.30 1.90 -3.89
C PHE A 105 3.72 1.88 -2.49
N PHE A 106 2.45 1.50 -2.31
CA PHE A 106 1.81 1.40 -0.99
C PHE A 106 2.64 0.55 -0.03
N HIS A 107 3.04 -0.65 -0.44
CA HIS A 107 3.85 -1.55 0.40
C HIS A 107 5.24 -1.00 0.71
N TYR A 108 5.89 -0.39 -0.27
CA TYR A 108 7.22 0.19 -0.07
C TYR A 108 7.17 1.43 0.84
N SER A 109 6.22 2.33 0.58
CA SER A 109 6.05 3.59 1.30
C SER A 109 5.64 3.37 2.76
N GLU A 110 4.89 2.31 3.07
CA GLU A 110 4.62 1.89 4.46
C GLU A 110 5.92 1.61 5.23
N TYR A 111 6.78 0.74 4.68
CA TYR A 111 8.05 0.41 5.32
C TYR A 111 8.95 1.65 5.44
N PHE A 112 9.05 2.42 4.36
CA PHE A 112 9.88 3.62 4.31
C PHE A 112 9.43 4.69 5.32
N THR A 113 8.11 4.96 5.40
CA THR A 113 7.57 5.93 6.34
C THR A 113 7.76 5.45 7.78
N THR A 114 7.53 4.18 8.10
CA THR A 114 7.85 3.63 9.43
C THR A 114 9.33 3.77 9.76
N ALA A 115 10.23 3.51 8.81
CA ALA A 115 11.66 3.69 9.02
C ALA A 115 12.04 5.16 9.30
N ALA A 116 11.29 6.11 8.75
CA ALA A 116 11.51 7.54 8.95
C ALA A 116 10.92 8.07 10.26
N VAL A 117 9.75 7.58 10.69
CA VAL A 117 8.99 8.17 11.81
C VAL A 117 9.03 7.33 13.09
N ASN A 118 9.22 6.02 12.98
CA ASN A 118 9.21 5.09 14.11
C ASN A 118 10.20 3.92 13.89
N PRO A 119 11.51 4.19 13.80
CA PRO A 119 12.51 3.16 13.53
C PRO A 119 12.62 2.09 14.63
N ARG A 120 12.09 2.35 15.84
CA ARG A 120 12.06 1.39 16.95
C ARG A 120 11.10 0.23 16.68
N LYS A 121 10.00 0.48 15.96
CA LYS A 121 8.99 -0.53 15.60
C LYS A 121 9.13 -1.06 14.18
N LEU A 122 10.20 -0.67 13.48
CA LEU A 122 10.45 -1.11 12.11
C LEU A 122 10.76 -2.61 12.08
N SER A 123 9.99 -3.37 11.30
CA SER A 123 10.21 -4.79 11.07
C SER A 123 9.94 -5.15 9.60
N LEU A 124 10.21 -6.40 9.21
CA LEU A 124 9.84 -6.89 7.88
C LEU A 124 8.33 -6.83 7.62
N ASP A 125 7.52 -6.91 8.67
CA ASP A 125 6.06 -6.82 8.56
C ASP A 125 5.59 -5.40 8.26
N SER A 126 6.43 -4.38 8.46
CA SER A 126 6.12 -2.99 8.09
C SER A 126 5.97 -2.79 6.59
N PHE A 127 6.41 -3.73 5.74
CA PHE A 127 6.08 -3.73 4.30
C PHE A 127 4.61 -4.08 4.02
N LEU A 128 3.92 -4.72 4.98
CA LEU A 128 2.54 -5.21 4.85
C LEU A 128 2.31 -6.18 3.68
N LEU A 129 3.36 -6.83 3.16
CA LEU A 129 3.24 -7.80 2.06
C LEU A 129 2.45 -9.05 2.47
N ASN A 130 2.65 -9.51 3.70
CA ASN A 130 2.02 -10.72 4.25
C ASN A 130 1.08 -10.34 5.40
N HIS A 131 0.12 -9.45 5.15
CA HIS A 131 -0.82 -9.00 6.18
C HIS A 131 -1.67 -10.15 6.71
N SER A 132 -2.29 -10.93 5.81
CA SER A 132 -3.03 -12.14 6.14
C SER A 132 -3.25 -13.01 4.90
N PRO A 133 -3.59 -14.31 5.05
CA PRO A 133 -3.95 -15.15 3.92
C PRO A 133 -5.12 -14.59 3.10
N GLU A 134 -6.13 -14.02 3.78
CA GLU A 134 -7.32 -13.44 3.14
C GLU A 134 -6.95 -12.24 2.26
N TYR A 135 -5.97 -11.44 2.68
CA TYR A 135 -5.46 -10.34 1.87
C TYR A 135 -4.82 -10.84 0.56
N GLY A 136 -4.00 -11.89 0.64
CA GLY A 136 -3.40 -12.52 -0.54
C GLY A 136 -4.46 -13.12 -1.48
N ILE A 137 -5.46 -13.80 -0.91
CA ILE A 137 -6.60 -14.35 -1.67
C ILE A 137 -7.37 -13.22 -2.37
N ALA A 138 -7.64 -12.11 -1.69
CA ALA A 138 -8.34 -10.98 -2.29
C ALA A 138 -7.58 -10.42 -3.51
N ILE A 139 -6.27 -10.24 -3.40
CA ILE A 139 -5.42 -9.81 -4.52
C ILE A 139 -5.54 -10.79 -5.70
N ILE A 140 -5.42 -12.10 -5.45
CA ILE A 140 -5.51 -13.12 -6.50
C ILE A 140 -6.90 -13.10 -7.15
N ILE A 141 -7.97 -13.00 -6.38
CA ILE A 141 -9.34 -12.89 -6.92
C ILE A 141 -9.48 -11.64 -7.78
N SER A 142 -8.91 -10.50 -7.37
CA SER A 142 -8.96 -9.28 -8.18
C SER A 142 -8.25 -9.43 -9.53
N TRP A 143 -7.15 -10.18 -9.58
CA TRP A 143 -6.43 -10.46 -10.82
C TRP A 143 -7.18 -11.45 -11.71
N ILE A 144 -7.82 -12.46 -11.10
CA ILE A 144 -8.66 -13.42 -11.81
C ILE A 144 -9.86 -12.70 -12.43
N GLU A 145 -10.60 -11.89 -11.66
CA GLU A 145 -11.73 -11.10 -12.17
C GLU A 145 -11.28 -10.21 -13.32
N PHE A 146 -10.21 -9.45 -13.12
CA PHE A 146 -9.66 -8.59 -14.18
C PHE A 146 -9.33 -9.37 -15.45
N GLY A 147 -8.61 -10.49 -15.32
CA GLY A 147 -8.21 -11.32 -16.46
C GLY A 147 -9.40 -11.97 -17.18
N VAL A 148 -10.37 -12.50 -16.43
CA VAL A 148 -11.60 -13.08 -16.97
C VAL A 148 -12.41 -12.02 -17.72
N GLU A 149 -12.57 -10.84 -17.14
CA GLU A 149 -13.36 -9.77 -17.77
C GLU A 149 -12.67 -9.20 -19.02
N ILE A 150 -11.34 -9.11 -19.03
CA ILE A 150 -10.60 -8.72 -20.24
C ILE A 150 -10.73 -9.78 -21.33
N TRP A 151 -10.77 -11.07 -20.98
CA TRP A 151 -10.88 -12.16 -21.95
C TRP A 151 -12.28 -12.30 -22.54
N PHE A 152 -13.31 -12.26 -21.70
CA PHE A 152 -14.71 -12.52 -22.12
C PHE A 152 -15.51 -11.24 -22.38
N PHE A 153 -15.17 -10.12 -21.74
CA PHE A 153 -15.93 -8.87 -21.78
C PHE A 153 -15.03 -7.63 -22.04
N PRO A 154 -14.12 -7.65 -23.04
CA PRO A 154 -13.17 -6.55 -23.26
C PRO A 154 -13.87 -5.21 -23.55
N GLU A 155 -15.00 -5.22 -24.25
CA GLU A 155 -15.78 -4.03 -24.57
C GLU A 155 -16.27 -3.28 -23.32
N MET A 156 -16.67 -4.01 -22.28
CA MET A 156 -17.09 -3.42 -21.00
C MET A 156 -15.92 -2.66 -20.36
N LYS A 157 -14.74 -3.28 -20.28
CA LYS A 157 -13.54 -2.65 -19.72
C LYS A 157 -13.13 -1.44 -20.54
N LEU A 158 -13.05 -1.57 -21.87
CA LEU A 158 -12.70 -0.50 -22.81
C LEU A 158 -13.65 0.70 -22.72
N PHE A 159 -14.95 0.45 -22.56
CA PHE A 159 -15.94 1.51 -22.43
C PHE A 159 -15.91 2.23 -21.08
N LEU A 160 -15.73 1.49 -19.97
CA LEU A 160 -15.85 2.03 -18.62
C LEU A 160 -14.54 2.63 -18.07
N TRP A 161 -13.37 2.12 -18.49
CA TRP A 161 -12.10 2.55 -17.90
C TRP A 161 -11.82 4.05 -17.96
N PRO A 162 -12.14 4.82 -19.04
CA PRO A 162 -11.82 6.24 -19.10
C PRO A 162 -12.55 7.06 -18.04
N TRP A 163 -13.69 6.55 -17.55
CA TRP A 163 -14.54 7.22 -16.58
C TRP A 163 -14.27 6.74 -15.16
N ILE A 164 -14.07 5.43 -14.97
CA ILE A 164 -13.98 4.82 -13.63
C ILE A 164 -12.53 4.77 -13.14
N SER A 165 -11.58 4.41 -13.99
CA SER A 165 -10.19 4.20 -13.57
C SER A 165 -9.53 5.47 -13.04
N PRO A 166 -9.68 6.67 -13.68
CA PRO A 166 -9.14 7.91 -13.13
C PRO A 166 -9.69 8.28 -11.75
N ILE A 167 -10.97 7.99 -11.48
CA ILE A 167 -11.56 8.17 -10.15
C ILE A 167 -10.86 7.25 -9.15
N GLY A 168 -10.62 5.99 -9.53
CA GLY A 168 -9.84 5.04 -8.74
C GLY A 168 -8.43 5.55 -8.43
N LEU A 169 -7.72 6.10 -9.42
CA LEU A 169 -6.37 6.67 -9.24
C LEU A 169 -6.38 7.84 -8.23
N LEU A 170 -7.34 8.75 -8.36
CA LEU A 170 -7.50 9.88 -7.44
C LEU A 170 -7.81 9.41 -6.01
N ILE A 171 -8.70 8.42 -5.87
CA ILE A 171 -9.04 7.84 -4.56
C ILE A 171 -7.83 7.12 -3.96
N CYS A 172 -7.07 6.35 -4.73
CA CYS A 172 -5.84 5.71 -4.26
C CYS A 172 -4.80 6.74 -3.84
N LEU A 173 -4.60 7.80 -4.62
CA LEU A 173 -3.66 8.87 -4.29
C LEU A 173 -4.06 9.61 -3.00
N ALA A 174 -5.35 9.91 -2.85
CA ALA A 174 -5.89 10.55 -1.65
C ALA A 174 -5.76 9.63 -0.43
N GLY A 175 -6.11 8.35 -0.57
CA GLY A 175 -6.01 7.35 0.50
C GLY A 175 -4.57 7.11 0.94
N GLU A 176 -3.66 6.99 -0.01
CA GLU A 176 -2.22 6.88 0.23
C GLU A 176 -1.70 8.11 0.98
N THR A 177 -2.00 9.31 0.48
CA THR A 177 -1.58 10.56 1.13
C THR A 177 -2.13 10.66 2.55
N LEU A 178 -3.42 10.39 2.75
CA LEU A 178 -4.07 10.45 4.06
C LEU A 178 -3.42 9.49 5.05
N ARG A 179 -3.11 8.26 4.61
CA ARG A 179 -2.46 7.25 5.44
C ARG A 179 -1.05 7.68 5.85
N LYS A 180 -0.24 8.18 4.91
CA LYS A 180 1.14 8.62 5.20
C LYS A 180 1.14 9.86 6.08
N MET A 181 0.19 10.78 5.88
CA MET A 181 0.00 11.93 6.77
C MET A 181 -0.35 11.48 8.20
N ALA A 182 -1.23 10.48 8.37
CA ALA A 182 -1.56 9.92 9.69
C ALA A 182 -0.33 9.32 10.39
N MET A 183 0.52 8.59 9.65
CA MET A 183 1.78 8.05 10.18
C MET A 183 2.76 9.16 10.56
N LEU A 184 2.89 10.20 9.72
CA LEU A 184 3.77 11.35 9.97
C LEU A 184 3.32 12.21 11.15
N THR A 185 2.01 12.36 11.35
CA THR A 185 1.43 13.09 12.49
C THR A 185 1.55 12.28 13.79
N ALA A 186 1.25 10.99 13.78
CA ALA A 186 1.32 10.16 15.00
C ALA A 186 2.74 9.74 15.38
N ARG A 187 3.67 9.65 14.43
CA ARG A 187 5.08 9.28 14.61
C ARG A 187 5.24 8.00 15.46
N THR A 188 5.88 8.10 16.62
CA THR A 188 6.14 6.98 17.54
C THR A 188 4.88 6.41 18.17
N ASN A 189 3.77 7.16 18.17
CA ASN A 189 2.46 6.67 18.62
C ASN A 189 1.75 5.82 17.56
N PHE A 190 2.23 5.80 16.31
CA PHE A 190 1.68 4.92 15.27
C PHE A 190 2.24 3.50 15.39
N ASN A 191 1.35 2.50 15.25
CA ASN A 191 1.71 1.11 15.15
C ASN A 191 0.81 0.37 14.14
N HIS A 192 1.39 -0.58 13.39
CA HIS A 192 0.65 -1.48 12.50
C HIS A 192 -0.20 -2.51 13.24
N ILE A 193 0.07 -2.75 14.53
CA ILE A 193 -0.67 -3.67 15.39
C ILE A 193 -1.37 -2.88 16.50
N VAL A 194 -2.65 -3.18 16.76
CA VAL A 194 -3.39 -2.59 17.90
C VAL A 194 -2.67 -2.96 19.20
N GLN A 195 -2.35 -1.96 20.01
CA GLN A 195 -1.61 -2.17 21.25
C GLN A 195 -2.57 -2.42 22.40
N ASN A 196 -2.29 -3.43 23.22
CA ASN A 196 -3.08 -3.77 24.42
C ASN A 196 -2.44 -3.23 25.71
N VAL A 197 -1.19 -2.78 25.64
CA VAL A 197 -0.45 -2.19 26.77
C VAL A 197 0.06 -0.80 26.37
N ARG A 198 -0.04 0.16 27.29
CA ARG A 198 0.45 1.52 27.07
C ARG A 198 1.96 1.54 27.30
N GLU A 199 2.71 1.81 26.24
CA GLU A 199 4.15 2.04 26.33
C GLU A 199 4.46 3.41 26.95
N GLU A 200 5.62 3.52 27.59
CA GLU A 200 6.13 4.77 28.11
C GLU A 200 6.34 5.77 26.95
N GLY A 201 5.77 6.97 27.09
CA GLY A 201 5.77 7.99 26.03
C GLY A 201 4.63 7.88 25.01
N HIS A 202 3.72 6.89 25.13
CA HIS A 202 2.50 6.86 24.32
C HIS A 202 1.55 7.98 24.75
N THR A 203 1.28 8.91 23.83
CA THR A 203 0.41 10.08 24.02
C THR A 203 -0.76 10.08 23.05
N LEU A 204 -1.86 10.69 23.48
CA LEU A 204 -3.04 10.87 22.63
C LEU A 204 -2.78 11.97 21.59
N VAL A 205 -2.96 11.62 20.31
CA VAL A 205 -2.75 12.54 19.17
C VAL A 205 -4.10 13.01 18.64
N THR A 206 -4.40 14.30 18.81
CA THR A 206 -5.67 14.94 18.37
C THR A 206 -5.47 16.10 17.38
N HIS A 207 -4.22 16.43 17.03
CA HIS A 207 -3.87 17.52 16.13
C HIS A 207 -3.59 17.05 14.70
N GLY A 208 -3.44 17.99 13.78
CA GLY A 208 -3.17 17.68 12.37
C GLY A 208 -4.32 16.90 11.74
N ILE A 209 -4.01 15.81 11.03
CA ILE A 209 -5.06 15.03 10.35
C ILE A 209 -6.03 14.34 11.33
N TYR A 210 -5.58 14.09 12.57
CA TYR A 210 -6.42 13.53 13.63
C TYR A 210 -7.52 14.51 14.08
N HIS A 211 -7.36 15.82 13.85
CA HIS A 211 -8.44 16.78 14.15
C HIS A 211 -9.71 16.54 13.30
N TYR A 212 -9.56 15.98 12.09
CA TYR A 212 -10.68 15.76 11.17
C TYR A 212 -11.36 14.41 11.35
N CYS A 213 -10.60 13.38 11.74
CA CYS A 213 -11.13 12.06 12.03
C CYS A 213 -10.22 11.29 12.99
N ARG A 214 -10.79 10.40 13.80
CA ARG A 214 -10.04 9.67 14.83
C ARG A 214 -9.11 8.60 14.27
N HIS A 215 -9.43 8.03 13.11
CA HIS A 215 -8.69 6.92 12.50
C HIS A 215 -8.23 7.22 11.06
N PRO A 216 -7.47 8.30 10.81
CA PRO A 216 -7.14 8.77 9.46
C PRO A 216 -6.32 7.73 8.67
N SER A 217 -5.47 6.95 9.34
CA SER A 217 -4.72 5.86 8.70
C SER A 217 -5.63 4.74 8.17
N TYR A 218 -6.73 4.44 8.87
CA TYR A 218 -7.72 3.44 8.46
C TYR A 218 -8.63 3.98 7.37
N VAL A 219 -9.02 5.25 7.45
CA VAL A 219 -9.75 5.94 6.36
C VAL A 219 -8.92 5.89 5.08
N GLY A 220 -7.64 6.25 5.16
CA GLY A 220 -6.73 6.22 4.01
C GLY A 220 -6.60 4.82 3.41
N TRP A 221 -6.43 3.79 4.25
CA TRP A 221 -6.35 2.41 3.79
C TRP A 221 -7.66 1.90 3.18
N PHE A 222 -8.79 2.16 3.82
CA PHE A 222 -10.11 1.76 3.32
C PHE A 222 -10.35 2.29 1.91
N TYR A 223 -10.20 3.61 1.71
CA TYR A 223 -10.41 4.22 0.40
C TYR A 223 -9.34 3.79 -0.60
N TRP A 224 -8.08 3.63 -0.19
CA TRP A 224 -7.04 3.10 -1.07
C TRP A 224 -7.41 1.71 -1.59
N ALA A 225 -7.89 0.81 -0.73
CA ALA A 225 -8.27 -0.55 -1.11
C ALA A 225 -9.45 -0.54 -2.11
N VAL A 226 -10.49 0.27 -1.85
CA VAL A 226 -11.62 0.46 -2.76
C VAL A 226 -11.16 1.06 -4.10
N GLY A 227 -10.29 2.07 -4.04
CA GLY A 227 -9.70 2.71 -5.22
C GLY A 227 -8.97 1.74 -6.13
N THR A 228 -8.27 0.74 -5.57
CA THR A 228 -7.57 -0.26 -6.40
C THR A 228 -8.50 -1.05 -7.31
N GLN A 229 -9.73 -1.33 -6.85
CA GLN A 229 -10.72 -2.06 -7.64
C GLN A 229 -11.45 -1.15 -8.64
N LEU A 230 -11.56 0.15 -8.36
CA LEU A 230 -11.99 1.15 -9.34
C LEU A 230 -10.96 1.31 -10.46
N ILE A 231 -9.65 1.30 -10.15
CA ILE A 231 -8.59 1.33 -11.17
C ILE A 231 -8.75 0.17 -12.14
N LEU A 232 -8.96 -1.04 -11.61
CA LEU A 232 -9.15 -2.25 -12.41
C LEU A 232 -10.55 -2.36 -13.03
N VAL A 233 -11.47 -1.47 -12.67
CA VAL A 233 -12.88 -1.50 -13.11
C VAL A 233 -13.55 -2.83 -12.78
N ASN A 234 -13.21 -3.42 -11.64
CA ASN A 234 -13.67 -4.75 -11.20
C ASN A 234 -14.97 -4.61 -10.39
N PRO A 235 -16.17 -4.83 -10.97
CA PRO A 235 -17.44 -4.61 -10.28
C PRO A 235 -17.64 -5.55 -9.08
N PHE A 236 -17.24 -6.82 -9.17
CA PHE A 236 -17.42 -7.78 -8.09
C PHE A 236 -16.43 -7.51 -6.97
N CYS A 237 -15.13 -7.39 -7.27
CA CYS A 237 -14.13 -7.08 -6.26
C CYS A 237 -14.34 -5.70 -5.66
N LEU A 238 -14.90 -4.72 -6.37
CA LEU A 238 -15.25 -3.43 -5.79
C LEU A 238 -16.20 -3.60 -4.58
N VAL A 239 -17.27 -4.37 -4.74
CA VAL A 239 -18.22 -4.66 -3.66
C VAL A 239 -17.55 -5.50 -2.58
N ALA A 240 -16.84 -6.57 -2.95
CA ALA A 240 -16.19 -7.47 -2.01
C ALA A 240 -15.13 -6.76 -1.16
N TYR A 241 -14.25 -5.98 -1.76
CA TYR A 241 -13.21 -5.20 -1.07
C TYR A 241 -13.84 -4.15 -0.16
N THR A 242 -14.89 -3.47 -0.60
CA THR A 242 -15.59 -2.47 0.21
C THR A 242 -16.15 -3.12 1.47
N LEU A 243 -16.92 -4.22 1.34
CA LEU A 243 -17.55 -4.89 2.48
C LEU A 243 -16.53 -5.55 3.41
N ALA A 244 -15.52 -6.22 2.86
CA ALA A 244 -14.48 -6.88 3.63
C ALA A 244 -13.64 -5.86 4.41
N SER A 245 -13.19 -4.78 3.76
CA SER A 245 -12.42 -3.70 4.41
C SER A 245 -13.26 -2.98 5.45
N TRP A 246 -14.53 -2.70 5.15
CA TRP A 246 -15.45 -2.06 6.09
C TRP A 246 -15.62 -2.89 7.36
N ARG A 247 -15.89 -4.20 7.21
CA ARG A 247 -16.03 -5.11 8.36
C ARG A 247 -14.74 -5.20 9.16
N PHE A 248 -13.61 -5.36 8.49
CA PHE A 248 -12.29 -5.41 9.14
C PHE A 248 -12.02 -4.16 9.97
N PHE A 249 -12.22 -2.96 9.40
CA PHE A 249 -11.98 -1.72 10.14
C PHE A 249 -13.02 -1.45 11.21
N ARG A 250 -14.28 -1.87 11.04
CA ARG A 250 -15.28 -1.76 12.11
C ARG A 250 -14.82 -2.51 13.35
N ASP A 251 -14.49 -3.79 13.17
CA ASP A 251 -14.12 -4.66 14.28
C ASP A 251 -12.81 -4.17 14.94
N ARG A 252 -11.84 -3.76 14.11
CA ARG A 252 -10.55 -3.23 14.58
C ARG A 252 -10.68 -1.89 15.32
N VAL A 253 -11.45 -0.95 14.78
CA VAL A 253 -11.70 0.35 15.43
C VAL A 253 -12.37 0.15 16.77
N THR A 254 -13.37 -0.73 16.88
CA THR A 254 -14.04 -0.99 18.16
C THR A 254 -13.05 -1.50 19.21
N VAL A 255 -12.22 -2.49 18.88
CA VAL A 255 -11.21 -3.03 19.82
C VAL A 255 -10.18 -1.98 20.20
N GLU A 256 -9.70 -1.20 19.24
CA GLU A 256 -8.68 -0.17 19.49
C GLU A 256 -9.23 0.98 20.35
N GLU A 257 -10.47 1.42 20.13
CA GLU A 257 -11.07 2.48 20.93
C GLU A 257 -11.34 2.05 22.38
N ILE A 258 -11.67 0.77 22.63
CA ILE A 258 -11.73 0.22 24.01
C ILE A 258 -10.37 0.42 24.69
N THR A 259 -9.29 0.07 23.99
CA THR A 259 -7.96 0.19 24.57
C THR A 259 -7.52 1.65 24.73
N LEU A 260 -7.85 2.53 23.79
CA LEU A 260 -7.56 3.96 23.90
C LEU A 260 -8.31 4.61 25.07
N LEU A 261 -9.54 4.20 25.34
CA LEU A 261 -10.27 4.60 26.56
C LEU A 261 -9.56 4.09 27.82
N ASN A 262 -9.06 2.86 27.84
CA ASN A 262 -8.28 2.35 28.97
C ASN A 262 -6.96 3.12 29.17
N PHE A 263 -6.35 3.62 28.10
CA PHE A 263 -5.07 4.33 28.16
C PHE A 263 -5.19 5.80 28.56
N PHE A 264 -6.24 6.47 28.10
CA PHE A 264 -6.37 7.94 28.17
C PHE A 264 -7.67 8.41 28.85
N GLY A 265 -8.60 7.49 29.16
CA GLY A 265 -9.82 7.78 29.91
C GLY A 265 -10.65 8.91 29.32
N GLU A 266 -10.92 9.91 30.17
CA GLU A 266 -11.77 11.07 29.85
C GLU A 266 -11.25 11.89 28.66
N ASP A 267 -9.93 11.95 28.44
CA ASP A 267 -9.37 12.71 27.31
C ASP A 267 -9.78 12.09 25.96
N TYR A 268 -9.77 10.75 25.88
CA TYR A 268 -10.23 10.07 24.67
C TYR A 268 -11.75 10.14 24.51
N TYR A 269 -12.48 10.05 25.62
CA TYR A 269 -13.94 10.20 25.61
C TYR A 269 -14.39 11.57 25.09
N ARG A 270 -13.73 12.66 25.52
CA ARG A 270 -13.99 14.02 24.98
C ARG A 270 -13.67 14.09 23.50
N TYR A 271 -12.55 13.53 23.08
CA TYR A 271 -12.18 13.47 21.67
C TYR A 271 -13.19 12.68 20.82
N GLN A 272 -13.78 11.60 21.35
CA GLN A 272 -14.86 10.86 20.68
C GLN A 272 -16.15 11.68 20.47
N LYS A 273 -16.43 12.65 21.35
CA LYS A 273 -17.59 13.57 21.21
C LYS A 273 -17.38 14.60 20.10
N GLU A 274 -16.15 15.07 19.92
CA GLU A 274 -15.82 16.15 19.00
C GLU A 274 -15.53 15.65 17.58
N VAL A 275 -14.84 14.51 17.46
CA VAL A 275 -14.28 14.04 16.20
C VAL A 275 -14.82 12.66 15.86
N ARG A 276 -15.33 12.45 14.64
CA ARG A 276 -15.85 11.14 14.18
C ARG A 276 -14.73 10.19 13.78
N THR A 277 -15.02 8.89 13.64
CA THR A 277 -14.04 7.89 13.16
C THR A 277 -13.48 8.22 11.77
N GLY A 278 -14.30 8.82 10.90
CA GLY A 278 -14.01 9.13 9.50
C GLY A 278 -14.41 8.03 8.52
N LEU A 279 -14.75 6.83 9.02
CA LEU A 279 -15.24 5.72 8.18
C LEU A 279 -16.77 5.74 8.12
N PRO A 280 -17.37 5.47 6.95
CA PRO A 280 -18.82 5.51 6.79
C PRO A 280 -19.48 4.44 7.67
N PHE A 281 -20.51 4.82 8.43
CA PHE A 281 -21.30 3.91 9.29
C PHE A 281 -20.53 3.18 10.40
N ILE A 282 -19.28 3.54 10.70
CA ILE A 282 -18.50 2.98 11.82
C ILE A 282 -18.45 4.00 12.94
N GLN A 283 -19.15 3.74 14.04
CA GLN A 283 -19.23 4.69 15.17
C GLN A 283 -18.07 4.56 16.17
N GLY A 284 -17.36 3.44 16.15
CA GLY A 284 -16.35 3.08 17.14
C GLY A 284 -16.97 2.52 18.41
N TYR A 285 -16.22 2.56 19.52
CA TYR A 285 -16.71 2.09 20.82
C TYR A 285 -17.22 3.27 21.63
N LYS A 286 -18.53 3.45 21.69
CA LYS A 286 -19.16 4.52 22.48
C LYS A 286 -19.56 3.99 23.84
N LEU A 287 -19.21 4.74 24.88
CA LEU A 287 -19.73 4.52 26.22
C LEU A 287 -21.14 5.13 26.28
N ASP A 288 -22.15 4.29 26.51
CA ASP A 288 -23.50 4.74 26.86
C ASP A 288 -23.46 5.17 28.34
N ILE A 289 -23.10 6.43 28.59
CA ILE A 289 -23.09 7.07 29.92
C ILE A 289 -24.22 8.10 29.97
#